data_AF-A0A3A4F3S6-F1
#
_entry.id   AF-A0A3A4F3S6-F1
#
_cell.length_a   1.000
_cell.length_b   1.000
_cell.length_c   1.000
_cell.angle_alpha   90.00
_cell.angle_beta   90.00
_cell.angle_gamma   90.00
#
_symmetry.space_group_name_H-M   'P 1'
#
loop_
_entity.id
_entity.type
_entity.pdbx_description
1 polymer ?
#
loop_
_entity_poly.entity_id
_entity_poly.type
_entity_poly.pdbx_seq_one_letter_code
_entity_poly.pdbx_strand_id
1 'polypeptide(L)'
;MMAEQSSTSHGPAPTRHLTDESLADLAYASKTGSIDAGQPRYADHLILCAECREALATTIRVLEALQNPVEMEEPPPELWDRIAADLGSEFAPDANDSESAATNTAAAEPPYADPAEERSTVHYLRPRRNLSWWTPLAAAASGLLIGGAAVAGILLNQADAEEPPPVATTTVIGEATLDPVAAEEFSGAASMFETEQGTMEITVEITSAPEADDGYFELWLRDEDASRLHSLGAVSPGTTTIEVPVGIDLGEYPVVDVSHEHFDGDPGHGGVTLAAGAMEQAGE
;
A
#
# COMPACT_ATOMS: atom_id res chain seq x y z
N MET A 1 15.74 -45.18 37.03
CA MET A 1 15.32 -45.57 35.67
C MET A 1 13.80 -45.68 35.71
N MET A 2 13.11 -45.20 34.67
CA MET A 2 11.66 -44.92 34.57
C MET A 2 11.25 -43.57 35.17
N ALA A 3 10.50 -42.71 34.51
CA ALA A 3 10.20 -42.42 33.10
C ALA A 3 9.42 -41.10 33.19
N GLU A 4 10.03 -39.98 32.82
CA GLU A 4 9.32 -38.70 32.80
C GLU A 4 8.37 -38.69 31.60
N GLN A 5 7.08 -38.66 31.91
CA GLN A 5 6.00 -38.58 30.94
C GLN A 5 5.91 -37.14 30.45
N SER A 6 6.59 -36.84 29.35
CA SER A 6 6.35 -35.63 28.57
C SER A 6 4.93 -35.69 28.02
N SER A 7 4.01 -34.94 28.63
CA SER A 7 2.68 -34.71 28.07
C SER A 7 2.80 -33.69 26.95
N THR A 8 2.93 -34.15 25.72
CA THR A 8 2.71 -33.36 24.51
C THR A 8 1.22 -33.08 24.40
N SER A 9 0.78 -31.88 24.79
CA SER A 9 -0.56 -31.39 24.47
C SER A 9 -0.63 -31.05 22.98
N HIS A 10 -1.05 -32.02 22.16
CA HIS A 10 -1.43 -31.80 20.77
C HIS A 10 -2.87 -31.27 20.75
N GLY A 11 -3.03 -29.95 20.81
CA GLY A 11 -4.33 -29.28 20.64
C GLY A 11 -4.84 -29.44 19.20
N PRO A 12 -6.17 -29.49 18.96
CA PRO A 12 -6.73 -29.64 17.62
C PRO A 12 -6.33 -28.46 16.72
N ALA A 13 -6.04 -28.74 15.45
CA ALA A 13 -5.77 -27.74 14.43
C ALA A 13 -6.93 -26.73 14.33
N PRO A 14 -6.65 -25.42 14.16
CA PRO A 14 -7.71 -24.43 14.02
C PRO A 14 -8.50 -24.71 12.74
N THR A 15 -9.80 -24.99 12.88
CA THR A 15 -10.77 -25.28 11.81
C THR A 15 -11.17 -24.03 10.99
N ARG A 16 -10.34 -22.99 10.98
CA ARG A 16 -10.65 -21.71 10.33
C ARG A 16 -9.62 -21.44 9.24
N HIS A 17 -10.09 -21.13 8.04
CA HIS A 17 -9.26 -20.71 6.92
C HIS A 17 -8.54 -19.39 7.22
N LEU A 18 -7.44 -19.15 6.51
CA LEU A 18 -6.77 -17.85 6.51
C LEU A 18 -7.70 -16.77 5.95
N THR A 19 -7.58 -15.55 6.46
CA THR A 19 -8.29 -14.40 5.93
C THR A 19 -7.65 -13.94 4.62
N ASP A 20 -8.40 -13.20 3.81
CA ASP A 20 -7.89 -12.64 2.56
C ASP A 20 -6.71 -11.70 2.78
N GLU A 21 -6.73 -10.94 3.88
CA GLU A 21 -5.61 -10.11 4.34
C GLU A 21 -4.34 -10.95 4.59
N SER A 22 -4.45 -12.04 5.38
CA SER A 22 -3.31 -12.94 5.61
C SER A 22 -2.80 -13.58 4.31
N LEU A 23 -3.68 -13.87 3.36
CA LEU A 23 -3.29 -14.39 2.05
C LEU A 23 -2.57 -13.33 1.19
N ALA A 24 -3.00 -12.06 1.28
CA ALA A 24 -2.35 -10.93 0.61
C ALA A 24 -0.95 -10.68 1.18
N ASP A 25 -0.80 -10.66 2.50
CA ASP A 25 0.49 -10.49 3.17
C ASP A 25 1.47 -11.61 2.80
N LEU A 26 0.99 -12.86 2.82
CA LEU A 26 1.80 -14.02 2.43
C LEU A 26 2.22 -13.96 0.96
N ALA A 27 1.32 -13.52 0.08
CA ALA A 27 1.62 -13.35 -1.34
C ALA A 27 2.67 -12.25 -1.56
N TYR A 28 2.53 -11.11 -0.88
CA TYR A 28 3.49 -10.01 -0.92
C TYR A 28 4.86 -10.41 -0.37
N ALA A 29 4.89 -11.05 0.81
CA ALA A 29 6.10 -11.60 1.43
C ALA A 29 6.84 -12.59 0.53
N SER A 30 6.10 -13.46 -0.18
CA SER A 30 6.70 -14.42 -1.12
C SER A 30 7.44 -13.75 -2.28
N LYS A 31 7.09 -12.51 -2.60
CA LYS A 31 7.70 -11.74 -3.69
C LYS A 31 8.86 -10.87 -3.22
N THR A 32 8.73 -10.23 -2.06
CA THR A 32 9.72 -9.28 -1.55
C THR A 32 10.80 -9.93 -0.68
N GLY A 33 10.57 -11.17 -0.22
CA GLY A 33 11.46 -11.85 0.71
C GLY A 33 11.41 -11.29 2.14
N SER A 34 10.52 -10.34 2.42
CA SER A 34 10.28 -9.81 3.76
C SER A 34 9.26 -10.68 4.49
N ILE A 35 9.66 -11.26 5.62
CA ILE A 35 8.85 -12.19 6.40
C ILE A 35 8.53 -11.52 7.74
N ASP A 36 7.27 -11.16 7.97
CA ASP A 36 6.83 -10.64 9.28
C ASP A 36 6.67 -11.76 10.33
N ALA A 37 6.83 -11.46 11.62
CA ALA A 37 7.06 -12.42 12.71
C ALA A 37 5.88 -13.38 13.02
N GLY A 38 4.73 -13.27 12.35
CA GLY A 38 3.55 -14.15 12.50
C GLY A 38 3.59 -15.49 11.74
N GLN A 39 4.62 -15.72 10.93
CA GLN A 39 4.69 -16.78 9.92
C GLN A 39 4.70 -18.26 10.36
N PRO A 40 5.10 -18.66 11.59
CA PRO A 40 5.11 -20.08 11.96
C PRO A 40 3.72 -20.73 11.96
N ARG A 41 2.65 -19.96 12.20
CA ARG A 41 1.28 -20.50 12.28
C ARG A 41 0.63 -20.71 10.91
N TYR A 42 1.06 -19.98 9.89
CA TYR A 42 0.50 -20.09 8.54
C TYR A 42 1.09 -21.26 7.75
N ALA A 43 2.39 -21.55 7.94
CA ALA A 43 3.05 -22.66 7.26
C ALA A 43 2.38 -24.01 7.56
N ASP A 44 2.09 -24.31 8.83
CA ASP A 44 1.42 -25.55 9.23
C ASP A 44 -0.01 -25.64 8.66
N HIS A 45 -0.75 -24.52 8.65
CA HIS A 45 -2.08 -24.48 8.07
C HIS A 45 -2.04 -24.71 6.54
N LEU A 46 -1.10 -24.08 5.84
CA LEU A 46 -0.92 -24.25 4.40
C LEU A 46 -0.43 -25.66 4.04
N ILE A 47 0.20 -26.41 4.93
CA ILE A 47 0.51 -27.84 4.71
C ILE A 47 -0.78 -28.68 4.75
N LEU A 48 -1.72 -28.34 5.65
CA LEU A 48 -2.90 -29.15 5.92
C LEU A 48 -4.15 -28.74 5.13
N CYS A 49 -4.26 -27.48 4.69
CA CYS A 49 -5.44 -26.94 4.01
C CYS A 49 -5.20 -26.71 2.51
N ALA A 50 -5.86 -27.48 1.65
CA ALA A 50 -5.75 -27.32 0.20
C ALA A 50 -6.39 -26.03 -0.33
N GLU A 51 -7.50 -25.62 0.26
CA GLU A 51 -8.25 -24.42 -0.16
C GLU A 51 -7.43 -23.15 0.07
N CYS A 52 -6.78 -23.01 1.24
CA CYS A 52 -5.92 -21.87 1.50
C CYS A 52 -4.67 -21.83 0.60
N ARG A 53 -4.15 -22.99 0.17
CA ARG A 53 -3.07 -23.03 -0.84
C ARG A 53 -3.53 -22.53 -2.21
N GLU A 54 -4.75 -22.91 -2.61
CA GLU A 54 -5.32 -22.47 -3.89
C GLU A 54 -5.66 -20.98 -3.87
N ALA A 55 -6.21 -20.49 -2.76
CA ALA A 55 -6.46 -19.07 -2.54
C ALA A 55 -5.16 -18.26 -2.60
N LEU A 56 -4.11 -18.68 -1.87
CA LEU A 56 -2.79 -18.03 -1.92
C LEU A 56 -2.20 -18.02 -3.34
N ALA A 57 -2.27 -19.14 -4.07
CA ALA A 57 -1.78 -19.21 -5.45
C ALA A 57 -2.59 -18.32 -6.42
N THR A 58 -3.84 -18.01 -6.08
CA THR A 58 -4.65 -17.06 -6.85
C THR A 58 -4.23 -15.63 -6.57
N THR A 59 -4.02 -15.28 -5.31
CA THR A 59 -3.53 -13.96 -4.90
C THR A 59 -2.15 -13.66 -5.52
N ILE A 60 -1.22 -14.61 -5.51
CA ILE A 60 0.10 -14.46 -6.15
C ILE A 60 -0.04 -14.18 -7.64
N ARG A 61 -0.92 -14.89 -8.37
CA ARG A 61 -1.15 -14.67 -9.80
C ARG A 61 -1.70 -13.28 -10.10
N VAL A 62 -2.55 -12.74 -9.25
CA VAL A 62 -3.07 -11.37 -9.40
C VAL A 62 -1.93 -10.36 -9.23
N LEU A 63 -1.11 -10.51 -8.18
CA LEU A 63 0.05 -9.64 -7.96
C LEU A 63 1.05 -9.71 -9.12
N GLU A 64 1.31 -10.89 -9.67
CA GLU A 64 2.16 -11.05 -10.86
C GLU A 64 1.57 -10.38 -12.11
N ALA A 65 0.25 -10.42 -12.28
CA ALA A 65 -0.41 -9.75 -13.41
C ALA A 65 -0.29 -8.22 -13.29
N LEU A 66 -0.43 -7.68 -12.08
CA LEU A 66 -0.27 -6.24 -11.82
C LEU A 66 1.18 -5.76 -12.02
N GLN A 67 2.17 -6.60 -11.69
CA GLN A 67 3.59 -6.26 -11.81
C GLN A 67 4.14 -6.40 -13.23
N ASN A 68 3.39 -6.98 -14.18
CA ASN A 68 3.79 -7.00 -15.58
C ASN A 68 3.10 -5.83 -16.28
N PRO A 69 3.75 -4.65 -16.37
CA PRO A 69 3.18 -3.56 -17.13
C PRO A 69 2.98 -4.03 -18.56
N VAL A 70 1.71 -4.03 -18.98
CA VAL A 70 1.36 -4.20 -20.39
C VAL A 70 1.96 -3.02 -21.13
N GLU A 71 2.46 -3.24 -22.35
CA GLU A 71 2.94 -2.15 -23.20
C GLU A 71 1.82 -1.09 -23.32
N MET A 72 2.10 0.11 -22.82
CA MET A 72 1.13 1.20 -22.81
C MET A 72 1.10 1.85 -24.19
N GLU A 73 -0.02 1.70 -24.90
CA GLU A 73 -0.27 2.40 -26.15
C GLU A 73 -0.86 3.79 -25.86
N GLU A 74 -0.36 4.80 -26.56
CA GLU A 74 -0.92 6.15 -26.47
C GLU A 74 -2.36 6.15 -26.99
N PRO A 75 -3.34 6.59 -26.18
CA PRO A 75 -4.72 6.64 -26.63
C PRO A 75 -4.87 7.67 -27.75
N PRO A 76 -5.78 7.44 -28.73
CA PRO A 76 -6.10 8.46 -29.72
C PRO A 76 -6.49 9.78 -29.04
N PRO A 77 -6.08 10.95 -29.58
CA PRO A 77 -6.29 12.24 -28.93
C PRO A 77 -7.77 12.57 -28.69
N GLU A 78 -8.65 12.00 -29.50
CA GLU A 78 -10.12 12.19 -29.45
C GLU A 78 -10.82 11.28 -28.43
N LEU A 79 -10.10 10.35 -27.77
CA LEU A 79 -10.72 9.36 -26.87
C LEU A 79 -11.48 10.02 -25.73
N TRP A 80 -10.89 11.05 -25.10
CA TRP A 80 -11.51 11.77 -23.99
C TRP A 80 -12.72 12.57 -24.42
N ASP A 81 -12.68 13.21 -25.60
CA ASP A 81 -13.83 13.92 -26.17
C ASP A 81 -15.01 12.98 -26.38
N ARG A 82 -14.74 11.74 -26.85
CA ARG A 82 -15.78 10.72 -27.03
C ARG A 82 -16.36 10.22 -25.71
N ILE A 83 -15.53 9.97 -24.70
CA ILE A 83 -16.00 9.55 -23.35
C ILE A 83 -16.86 10.66 -22.74
N ALA A 84 -16.44 11.92 -22.85
CA ALA A 84 -17.20 13.06 -22.37
C ALA A 84 -18.55 13.19 -23.09
N ALA A 85 -18.59 12.96 -24.40
CA ALA A 85 -19.82 12.98 -25.18
C ALA A 85 -20.78 11.84 -24.80
N ASP A 86 -20.26 10.64 -24.55
CA ASP A 86 -21.04 9.47 -24.15
C ASP A 86 -21.69 9.69 -22.78
N LEU A 87 -20.90 10.05 -21.76
CA LEU A 87 -21.41 10.35 -20.43
C LEU A 87 -22.37 11.56 -20.45
N GLY A 88 -22.06 12.61 -21.22
CA GLY A 88 -22.94 13.77 -21.37
C GLY A 88 -24.31 13.45 -21.97
N SER A 89 -24.44 12.35 -22.71
CA SER A 89 -25.70 11.90 -23.30
C SER A 89 -26.61 11.15 -22.31
N GLU A 90 -26.04 10.53 -21.28
CA GLU A 90 -26.78 9.81 -20.23
C GLU A 90 -27.37 10.75 -19.16
N PHE A 91 -26.82 11.97 -19.04
CA PHE A 91 -27.22 12.97 -18.03
C PHE A 91 -27.97 14.19 -18.59
N ALA A 92 -28.38 14.17 -19.87
CA ALA A 92 -29.21 15.24 -20.42
C ALA A 92 -30.61 15.21 -19.76
N PRO A 93 -31.04 16.25 -19.04
CA PRO A 93 -32.38 16.28 -18.47
C PRO A 93 -33.42 16.33 -19.60
N ASP A 94 -34.37 15.41 -19.58
CA ASP A 94 -35.50 15.36 -20.51
C ASP A 94 -36.26 16.70 -20.51
N ALA A 95 -35.96 17.55 -21.49
CA ALA A 95 -36.62 18.83 -21.71
C ALA A 95 -37.92 18.67 -22.51
N ASN A 96 -38.72 17.64 -22.20
CA ASN A 96 -40.02 17.41 -22.83
C ASN A 96 -41.06 16.91 -21.82
N ASP A 97 -41.31 17.72 -20.80
CA ASP A 97 -42.57 17.66 -20.04
C ASP A 97 -43.26 19.03 -20.08
N SER A 98 -44.05 19.24 -21.12
CA SER A 98 -45.35 19.93 -21.02
C SER A 98 -46.05 19.92 -22.38
N GLU A 99 -47.10 19.10 -22.48
CA GLU A 99 -48.44 19.46 -22.97
C GLU A 99 -49.07 18.34 -23.82
N SER A 100 -49.76 17.39 -23.18
CA SER A 100 -51.12 16.98 -23.57
C SER A 100 -51.68 15.97 -22.57
N ALA A 101 -52.56 16.45 -21.71
CA ALA A 101 -53.35 15.63 -20.81
C ALA A 101 -54.40 14.79 -21.57
N ALA A 102 -54.64 13.60 -21.01
CA ALA A 102 -55.83 12.75 -21.12
C ALA A 102 -55.98 11.83 -22.36
N THR A 103 -55.63 10.55 -22.16
CA THR A 103 -56.60 9.44 -22.19
C THR A 103 -56.04 8.26 -21.37
N ASN A 104 -56.76 7.89 -20.31
CA ASN A 104 -56.54 6.67 -19.54
C ASN A 104 -56.79 5.43 -20.43
N THR A 105 -55.90 4.44 -20.39
CA THR A 105 -56.25 3.01 -20.43
C THR A 105 -55.13 2.18 -19.82
N ALA A 106 -55.55 1.20 -19.03
CA ALA A 106 -54.81 0.37 -18.11
C ALA A 106 -53.80 -0.60 -18.75
N ALA A 107 -52.75 -0.87 -17.96
CA ALA A 107 -52.10 -2.16 -17.71
C ALA A 107 -51.85 -3.12 -18.88
N ALA A 108 -50.57 -3.28 -19.25
CA ALA A 108 -49.96 -4.59 -19.51
C ALA A 108 -48.43 -4.47 -19.51
N GLU A 109 -47.81 -5.18 -18.57
CA GLU A 109 -46.36 -5.43 -18.49
C GLU A 109 -45.94 -6.34 -19.67
N PRO A 110 -44.98 -5.95 -20.53
CA PRO A 110 -44.48 -6.83 -21.56
C PRO A 110 -43.47 -7.83 -20.98
N PRO A 111 -43.51 -9.10 -21.42
CA PRO A 111 -42.65 -10.15 -20.88
C PRO A 111 -41.19 -9.94 -21.30
N TYR A 112 -40.31 -10.11 -20.32
CA TYR A 112 -38.85 -10.25 -20.47
C TYR A 112 -38.54 -11.34 -21.51
N ALA A 113 -38.01 -10.92 -22.66
CA ALA A 113 -37.48 -11.79 -23.69
C ALA A 113 -35.98 -12.01 -23.42
N ASP A 114 -35.63 -13.27 -23.21
CA ASP A 114 -34.29 -13.81 -23.01
C ASP A 114 -33.40 -13.60 -24.25
N PRO A 115 -32.29 -12.84 -24.19
CA PRO A 115 -31.30 -12.85 -25.25
C PRO A 115 -30.36 -14.05 -25.05
N ALA A 116 -30.50 -14.96 -26.01
CA ALA A 116 -29.69 -16.14 -26.22
C ALA A 116 -28.18 -15.88 -26.10
N GLU A 117 -27.57 -16.89 -25.47
CA GLU A 117 -26.16 -17.16 -25.32
C GLU A 117 -25.27 -16.86 -26.54
N GLU A 118 -24.54 -15.73 -26.50
CA GLU A 118 -23.22 -15.65 -27.12
C GLU A 118 -22.16 -15.78 -26.03
N ARG A 119 -21.84 -17.02 -25.69
CA ARG A 119 -20.69 -17.33 -24.83
C ARG A 119 -19.42 -17.16 -25.65
N SER A 120 -18.69 -16.08 -25.38
CA SER A 120 -17.31 -15.87 -25.82
C SER A 120 -16.44 -17.06 -25.41
N THR A 121 -16.04 -17.89 -26.37
CA THR A 121 -15.16 -19.04 -26.13
C THR A 121 -13.72 -18.57 -25.95
N VAL A 122 -13.26 -18.51 -24.69
CA VAL A 122 -11.86 -18.25 -24.37
C VAL A 122 -11.01 -19.47 -24.70
N HIS A 123 -10.07 -19.33 -25.63
CA HIS A 123 -9.09 -20.38 -25.95
C HIS A 123 -7.91 -20.33 -24.94
N TYR A 124 -7.87 -21.29 -24.01
CA TYR A 124 -6.72 -21.46 -23.13
C TYR A 124 -5.53 -22.05 -23.89
N LEU A 125 -4.42 -21.32 -23.94
CA LEU A 125 -3.14 -21.86 -24.37
C LEU A 125 -2.62 -22.86 -23.33
N ARG A 126 -2.15 -24.01 -23.83
CA ARG A 126 -1.72 -25.15 -23.01
C ARG A 126 -0.34 -24.88 -22.39
N PRO A 127 -0.16 -25.00 -21.06
CA PRO A 127 1.15 -24.77 -20.46
C PRO A 127 2.10 -25.94 -20.75
N ARG A 128 3.32 -25.62 -21.20
CA ARG A 128 4.45 -26.56 -21.30
C ARG A 128 5.06 -26.75 -19.91
N ARG A 129 5.16 -28.00 -19.46
CA ARG A 129 5.81 -28.41 -18.21
C ARG A 129 7.23 -28.93 -18.47
N ASN A 130 8.16 -28.49 -17.62
CA ASN A 130 9.39 -29.14 -17.09
C ASN A 130 10.55 -28.11 -17.00
N LEU A 131 11.56 -28.18 -16.11
CA LEU A 131 11.92 -29.12 -15.06
C LEU A 131 12.80 -28.39 -14.01
N SER A 132 12.61 -28.77 -12.75
CA SER A 132 13.42 -28.60 -11.52
C SER A 132 14.94 -28.32 -11.64
N TRP A 133 15.45 -27.38 -10.83
CA TRP A 133 16.79 -27.47 -10.20
C TRP A 133 16.87 -26.69 -8.86
N TRP A 134 16.87 -27.47 -7.78
CA TRP A 134 17.61 -27.42 -6.51
C TRP A 134 17.87 -26.06 -5.82
N THR A 135 17.34 -25.95 -4.59
CA THR A 135 17.84 -25.07 -3.51
C THR A 135 19.11 -25.63 -2.87
N PRO A 136 19.90 -24.79 -2.19
CA PRO A 136 19.98 -25.01 -0.75
C PRO A 136 19.75 -23.75 0.10
N LEU A 137 19.15 -24.05 1.25
CA LEU A 137 18.72 -23.22 2.36
C LEU A 137 19.92 -22.61 3.13
N ALA A 138 19.83 -21.34 3.51
CA ALA A 138 20.64 -20.77 4.58
C ALA A 138 19.79 -19.79 5.41
N ALA A 139 19.69 -20.08 6.71
CA ALA A 139 18.97 -19.29 7.69
C ALA A 139 19.89 -18.22 8.29
N ALA A 140 19.39 -17.00 8.49
CA ALA A 140 20.00 -16.02 9.37
C ALA A 140 18.92 -15.12 9.97
N ALA A 141 19.00 -14.95 11.29
CA ALA A 141 18.06 -14.20 12.12
C ALA A 141 18.31 -12.69 12.03
N SER A 142 17.24 -11.92 11.97
CA SER A 142 17.25 -10.45 11.96
C SER A 142 17.47 -9.89 13.36
N GLY A 143 18.40 -8.95 13.49
CA GLY A 143 18.49 -8.02 14.60
C GLY A 143 18.40 -6.59 14.07
N LEU A 144 17.55 -5.79 14.70
CA LEU A 144 17.35 -4.35 14.50
C LEU A 144 18.66 -3.57 14.40
N LEU A 145 18.64 -2.43 13.71
CA LEU A 145 18.83 -1.10 14.32
C LEU A 145 18.55 0.02 13.31
N ILE A 146 17.68 0.94 13.72
CA ILE A 146 17.39 2.24 13.11
C ILE A 146 18.51 3.22 13.47
N GLY A 147 18.87 4.09 12.51
CA GLY A 147 19.25 5.48 12.79
C GLY A 147 20.75 5.83 12.89
N GLY A 148 21.17 6.76 12.04
CA GLY A 148 22.18 7.77 12.37
C GLY A 148 23.61 7.49 11.89
N ALA A 149 24.09 8.33 10.99
CA ALA A 149 25.48 8.41 10.60
C ALA A 149 26.39 8.69 11.83
N ALA A 150 27.05 7.64 12.36
CA ALA A 150 28.44 7.65 12.88
C ALA A 150 28.70 6.47 13.85
N VAL A 151 29.27 5.37 13.35
CA VAL A 151 30.23 4.56 14.13
C VAL A 151 31.39 4.15 13.24
N ALA A 152 32.51 4.84 13.39
CA ALA A 152 33.79 4.37 12.90
C ALA A 152 34.19 3.09 13.68
N GLY A 153 34.40 2.00 12.95
CA GLY A 153 35.25 0.87 13.34
C GLY A 153 34.69 -0.11 14.38
N ILE A 154 34.15 -1.25 13.91
CA ILE A 154 33.95 -2.58 14.54
C ILE A 154 33.31 -3.39 13.37
N LEU A 155 33.91 -4.36 12.66
CA LEU A 155 34.92 -5.37 12.96
C LEU A 155 35.72 -5.71 11.70
N LEU A 156 37.05 -5.74 11.85
CA LEU A 156 37.97 -6.45 10.97
C LEU A 156 37.72 -7.96 11.09
N ASN A 157 37.05 -8.56 10.10
CA ASN A 157 37.30 -9.91 9.59
C ASN A 157 36.16 -10.33 8.65
N GLN A 158 36.41 -10.21 7.35
CA GLN A 158 35.99 -11.17 6.33
C GLN A 158 36.76 -10.80 5.06
N ALA A 159 37.92 -11.43 4.90
CA ALA A 159 38.52 -11.56 3.59
C ALA A 159 37.55 -12.39 2.73
N ASP A 160 37.32 -11.94 1.50
CA ASP A 160 36.39 -12.53 0.52
C ASP A 160 34.91 -12.16 0.72
N ALA A 161 34.57 -10.88 0.54
CA ALA A 161 33.20 -10.45 0.28
C ALA A 161 33.10 -9.84 -1.12
N GLU A 162 32.22 -10.42 -1.93
CA GLU A 162 31.73 -9.88 -3.20
C GLU A 162 31.39 -8.38 -3.05
N GLU A 163 31.67 -7.60 -4.10
CA GLU A 163 31.43 -6.16 -4.13
C GLU A 163 29.98 -5.88 -3.66
N PRO A 164 29.77 -5.10 -2.59
CA PRO A 164 28.43 -4.81 -2.12
C PRO A 164 27.64 -4.14 -3.25
N PRO A 165 26.32 -4.40 -3.37
CA PRO A 165 25.50 -3.68 -4.34
C PRO A 165 25.70 -2.17 -4.12
N PRO A 166 25.74 -1.35 -5.19
CA PRO A 166 25.93 0.08 -5.04
C PRO A 166 24.85 0.60 -4.09
N VAL A 167 25.28 1.15 -2.96
CA VAL A 167 24.40 1.88 -2.05
C VAL A 167 23.89 3.07 -2.86
N ALA A 168 22.60 3.10 -3.17
CA ALA A 168 21.99 4.24 -3.85
C ALA A 168 22.34 5.49 -3.04
N THR A 169 23.01 6.45 -3.68
CA THR A 169 23.40 7.66 -2.95
C THR A 169 22.19 8.58 -2.89
N THR A 170 21.85 9.05 -1.70
CA THR A 170 20.73 9.96 -1.47
C THR A 170 21.27 11.27 -0.89
N THR A 171 20.77 12.39 -1.39
CA THR A 171 21.10 13.72 -0.85
C THR A 171 19.98 14.15 0.09
N VAL A 172 20.31 14.59 1.30
CA VAL A 172 19.32 15.20 2.21
C VAL A 172 18.96 16.57 1.66
N ILE A 173 17.67 16.82 1.47
CA ILE A 173 17.13 18.09 0.94
C ILE A 173 16.55 18.95 2.06
N GLY A 174 16.02 18.33 3.12
CA GLY A 174 15.60 19.06 4.31
C GLY A 174 15.18 18.17 5.46
N GLU A 175 15.03 18.76 6.64
CA GLU A 175 14.65 18.10 7.88
C GLU A 175 13.60 18.93 8.62
N ALA A 176 12.70 18.26 9.34
CA ALA A 176 11.71 18.90 10.20
C ALA A 176 11.63 18.17 11.54
N THR A 177 11.60 18.94 12.63
CA THR A 177 11.13 18.43 13.93
C THR A 177 9.61 18.59 13.97
N LEU A 178 8.87 17.53 14.29
CA LEU A 178 7.41 17.58 14.38
C LEU A 178 6.99 18.02 15.78
N ASP A 179 6.65 19.31 15.90
CA ASP A 179 6.21 19.90 17.15
C ASP A 179 4.73 19.56 17.43
N PRO A 180 4.38 19.22 18.69
CA PRO A 180 2.99 19.01 19.11
C PRO A 180 2.07 20.19 18.78
N VAL A 181 0.92 19.88 18.18
CA VAL A 181 -0.18 20.83 17.94
C VAL A 181 -1.39 20.49 18.81
N ALA A 182 -1.96 19.29 18.63
CA ALA A 182 -3.13 18.83 19.39
C ALA A 182 -2.83 17.64 20.33
N ALA A 183 -1.69 16.98 20.16
CA ALA A 183 -1.25 15.85 20.98
C ALA A 183 0.07 16.16 21.68
N GLU A 184 0.01 16.57 22.95
CA GLU A 184 1.20 16.98 23.73
C GLU A 184 2.24 15.86 23.88
N GLU A 185 1.83 14.59 23.79
CA GLU A 185 2.72 13.44 23.83
C GLU A 185 3.38 13.11 22.48
N PHE A 186 3.00 13.79 21.40
CA PHE A 186 3.55 13.51 20.08
C PHE A 186 5.03 13.89 20.02
N SER A 187 5.86 13.00 19.49
CA SER A 187 7.24 13.33 19.15
C SER A 187 7.69 12.58 17.91
N GLY A 188 8.34 13.30 17.01
CA GLY A 188 8.86 12.74 15.78
C GLY A 188 9.68 13.73 14.98
N ALA A 189 10.25 13.25 13.89
CA ALA A 189 11.00 14.04 12.93
C ALA A 189 10.74 13.52 11.51
N ALA A 190 10.96 14.38 10.52
CA ALA A 190 10.93 14.01 9.11
C ALA A 190 12.21 14.46 8.41
N SER A 191 12.69 13.65 7.47
CA SER A 191 13.83 13.96 6.61
C SER A 191 13.43 13.71 5.16
N MET A 192 13.66 14.69 4.29
CA MET A 192 13.45 14.61 2.86
C MET A 192 14.77 14.30 2.15
N PHE A 193 14.71 13.38 1.20
CA PHE A 193 15.83 12.91 0.41
C PHE A 193 15.53 13.05 -1.07
N GLU A 194 16.56 13.32 -1.87
CA GLU A 194 16.53 13.16 -3.32
C GLU A 194 17.50 12.02 -3.71
N THR A 195 16.98 11.06 -4.45
CA THR A 195 17.76 9.97 -5.03
C THR A 195 18.55 10.45 -6.26
N GLU A 196 19.56 9.71 -6.70
CA GLU A 196 20.29 10.02 -7.96
C GLU A 196 19.41 10.09 -9.21
N GLN A 197 18.20 9.52 -9.17
CA GLN A 197 17.24 9.54 -10.27
C GLN A 197 16.32 10.77 -10.23
N GLY A 198 16.44 11.64 -9.22
CA GLY A 198 15.60 12.81 -9.02
C GLY A 198 14.26 12.50 -8.33
N THR A 199 14.06 11.26 -7.87
CA THR A 199 12.90 10.91 -7.05
C THR A 199 13.09 11.47 -5.64
N MET A 200 12.05 12.14 -5.13
CA MET A 200 12.00 12.62 -3.76
C MET A 200 11.37 11.58 -2.84
N GLU A 201 11.96 11.36 -1.68
CA GLU A 201 11.46 10.47 -0.64
C GLU A 201 11.44 11.20 0.69
N ILE A 202 10.37 11.06 1.47
CA ILE A 202 10.32 11.52 2.85
C ILE A 202 10.37 10.32 3.79
N THR A 203 11.25 10.37 4.78
CA THR A 203 11.25 9.43 5.91
C THR A 203 10.74 10.16 7.13
N VAL A 204 9.67 9.64 7.74
CA VAL A 204 9.13 10.13 9.00
C VAL A 204 9.41 9.11 10.10
N GLU A 205 9.92 9.57 11.24
CA GLU A 205 10.08 8.80 12.45
C GLU A 205 9.15 9.37 13.53
N ILE A 206 8.16 8.57 13.94
CA ILE A 206 7.24 8.92 15.02
C ILE A 206 7.62 8.08 16.24
N THR A 207 8.23 8.72 17.23
CA THR A 207 8.72 8.04 18.44
C THR A 207 7.63 7.91 19.50
N SER A 208 6.71 8.86 19.56
CA SER A 208 5.57 8.87 20.49
C SER A 208 4.37 9.51 19.82
N ALA A 209 3.18 8.93 20.03
CA ALA A 209 1.90 9.44 19.54
C ALA A 209 0.77 8.83 20.38
N PRO A 210 -0.42 9.45 20.41
CA PRO A 210 -1.61 8.83 20.99
C PRO A 210 -2.01 7.54 20.24
N GLU A 211 -2.99 6.81 20.77
CA GLU A 211 -3.65 5.73 20.02
C GLU A 211 -4.51 6.35 18.90
N ALA A 212 -4.46 5.78 17.69
CA ALA A 212 -5.29 6.20 16.55
C ALA A 212 -6.70 5.58 16.65
N ASP A 213 -7.41 5.88 17.74
CA ASP A 213 -8.77 5.37 17.96
C ASP A 213 -9.74 5.92 16.91
N ASP A 214 -10.49 5.03 16.25
CA ASP A 214 -11.49 5.40 15.22
C ASP A 214 -10.90 6.15 14.02
N GLY A 215 -9.64 5.89 13.70
CA GLY A 215 -8.93 6.58 12.63
C GLY A 215 -7.55 6.05 12.34
N TYR A 216 -6.76 6.87 11.65
CA TYR A 216 -5.38 6.58 11.30
C TYR A 216 -4.57 7.88 11.22
N PHE A 217 -3.24 7.78 11.26
CA PHE A 217 -2.39 8.94 11.03
C PHE A 217 -2.07 9.09 9.55
N GLU A 218 -2.19 10.30 9.04
CA GLU A 218 -1.83 10.63 7.67
C GLU A 218 -0.73 11.70 7.67
N LEU A 219 0.24 11.54 6.77
CA LEU A 219 1.30 12.50 6.53
C LEU A 219 0.91 13.43 5.38
N TRP A 220 1.12 14.72 5.58
CA TRP A 220 0.83 15.76 4.59
C TRP A 220 2.02 16.69 4.38
N LEU A 221 2.11 17.23 3.16
CA LEU A 221 2.86 18.45 2.89
C LEU A 221 1.88 19.60 2.68
N ARG A 222 2.07 20.71 3.38
CA ARG A 222 1.16 21.86 3.32
C ARG A 222 1.87 23.19 3.23
N ASP A 223 1.13 24.20 2.77
CA ASP A 223 1.57 25.59 2.88
C ASP A 223 1.54 26.09 4.35
N GLU A 224 2.18 27.23 4.61
CA GLU A 224 2.32 27.78 5.97
C GLU A 224 0.96 28.01 6.65
N ASP A 225 -0.03 28.44 5.86
CA ASP A 225 -1.40 28.75 6.32
C ASP A 225 -2.31 27.51 6.44
N ALA A 226 -1.83 26.32 6.09
CA ALA A 226 -2.62 25.08 6.03
C ALA A 226 -3.87 25.19 5.12
N SER A 227 -3.78 26.00 4.06
CA SER A 227 -4.85 26.24 3.09
C SER A 227 -4.77 25.30 1.89
N ARG A 228 -3.57 24.78 1.60
CA ARG A 228 -3.29 23.80 0.55
C ARG A 228 -2.49 22.65 1.14
N LEU A 229 -2.94 21.43 0.90
CA LEU A 229 -2.33 20.21 1.42
C LEU A 229 -2.22 19.17 0.31
N HIS A 230 -1.13 18.40 0.35
CA HIS A 230 -0.93 17.17 -0.42
C HIS A 230 -0.81 16.01 0.54
N SER A 231 -1.74 15.05 0.43
CA SER A 231 -1.62 13.78 1.15
C SER A 231 -0.44 13.01 0.58
N LEU A 232 0.41 12.50 1.46
CA LEU A 232 1.50 11.58 1.11
C LEU A 232 1.13 10.13 1.43
N GLY A 233 0.30 9.91 2.45
CA GLY A 233 -0.17 8.59 2.81
C GLY A 233 -0.23 8.36 4.32
N ALA A 234 -0.79 7.20 4.68
CA ALA A 234 -0.90 6.75 6.05
C ALA A 234 0.48 6.46 6.68
N VAL A 235 0.63 6.82 7.96
CA VAL A 235 1.82 6.60 8.79
C VAL A 235 1.43 5.99 10.14
N SER A 236 2.40 5.47 10.86
CA SER A 236 2.21 4.87 12.18
C SER A 236 3.44 5.12 13.05
N PRO A 237 3.33 4.97 14.39
CA PRO A 237 4.51 4.99 15.27
C PRO A 237 5.61 4.06 14.77
N GLY A 238 6.85 4.55 14.71
CA GLY A 238 7.98 3.92 14.05
C GLY A 238 8.49 4.73 12.86
N THR A 239 9.24 4.08 11.97
CA THR A 239 9.81 4.71 10.78
C THR A 239 9.02 4.33 9.54
N THR A 240 8.59 5.32 8.77
CA THR A 240 7.90 5.13 7.48
C THR A 240 8.61 5.96 6.42
N THR A 241 8.89 5.36 5.26
CA THR A 241 9.45 6.06 4.09
C THR A 241 8.42 6.06 2.97
N ILE A 242 8.16 7.23 2.40
CA ILE A 242 7.15 7.46 1.37
C ILE A 242 7.77 8.21 0.20
N GLU A 243 7.51 7.77 -1.02
CA GLU A 243 7.87 8.52 -2.23
C GLU A 243 6.97 9.75 -2.35
N VAL A 244 7.57 10.92 -2.54
CA VAL A 244 6.84 12.17 -2.71
C VAL A 244 6.40 12.29 -4.18
N PRO A 245 5.11 12.53 -4.45
CA PRO A 245 4.62 12.71 -5.81
C PRO A 245 5.41 13.76 -6.59
N VAL A 246 5.71 13.44 -7.86
CA VAL A 246 6.45 14.34 -8.75
C VAL A 246 5.74 15.70 -8.88
N GLY A 247 6.52 16.78 -8.82
CA GLY A 247 6.01 18.14 -8.99
C GLY A 247 5.57 18.85 -7.71
N ILE A 248 5.74 18.25 -6.53
CA ILE A 248 5.60 18.96 -5.25
C ILE A 248 6.89 19.75 -4.97
N ASP A 249 6.75 21.05 -4.69
CA ASP A 249 7.85 21.97 -4.37
C ASP A 249 7.83 22.32 -2.88
N LEU A 250 8.94 22.09 -2.15
CA LEU A 250 9.08 22.48 -0.75
C LEU A 250 9.04 24.00 -0.52
N GLY A 251 9.32 24.80 -1.55
CA GLY A 251 9.12 26.25 -1.50
C GLY A 251 7.64 26.65 -1.46
N GLU A 252 6.74 25.80 -1.97
CA GLU A 252 5.29 26.02 -1.92
C GLU A 252 4.62 25.29 -0.75
N TYR A 253 5.14 24.13 -0.36
CA TYR A 253 4.64 23.27 0.71
C TYR A 253 5.73 22.99 1.75
N PRO A 254 6.18 24.01 2.51
CA PRO A 254 7.33 23.89 3.41
C PRO A 254 7.03 23.17 4.72
N VAL A 255 5.78 22.78 5.02
CA VAL A 255 5.42 22.21 6.32
C VAL A 255 5.01 20.76 6.18
N VAL A 256 5.62 19.89 6.98
CA VAL A 256 5.17 18.51 7.20
C VAL A 256 4.14 18.52 8.32
N ASP A 257 3.01 17.84 8.09
CA ASP A 257 1.90 17.74 9.04
C ASP A 257 1.55 16.26 9.25
N VAL A 258 1.29 15.87 10.50
CA VAL A 258 0.72 14.56 10.84
C VAL A 258 -0.64 14.79 11.48
N SER A 259 -1.69 14.35 10.81
CA SER A 259 -3.07 14.47 11.27
C SER A 259 -3.65 13.12 11.69
N HIS A 260 -4.70 13.14 12.49
CA HIS A 260 -5.56 11.99 12.74
C HIS A 260 -6.81 12.07 11.87
N GLU A 261 -6.89 11.23 10.85
CA GLU A 261 -8.02 11.11 9.92
C GLU A 261 -9.01 10.03 10.37
N HIS A 262 -10.27 10.15 9.96
CA HIS A 262 -11.35 9.24 10.35
C HIS A 262 -11.66 8.23 9.23
N PHE A 263 -12.25 7.09 9.58
CA PHE A 263 -12.75 6.10 8.60
C PHE A 263 -14.17 6.44 8.11
N ASP A 264 -14.43 7.68 7.70
CA ASP A 264 -15.76 8.14 7.26
C ASP A 264 -15.95 8.13 5.73
N GLY A 265 -14.88 7.90 4.97
CA GLY A 265 -14.90 7.86 3.51
C GLY A 265 -14.87 9.25 2.85
N ASP A 266 -14.61 10.32 3.61
CA ASP A 266 -14.29 11.64 3.06
C ASP A 266 -12.78 11.71 2.77
N PRO A 267 -12.36 11.87 1.50
CA PRO A 267 -10.94 11.99 1.15
C PRO A 267 -10.36 13.39 1.41
N GLY A 268 -11.19 14.38 1.80
CA GLY A 268 -10.69 15.69 2.20
C GLY A 268 -9.97 15.63 3.55
N HIS A 269 -9.03 16.54 3.80
CA HIS A 269 -8.42 16.70 5.12
C HIS A 269 -9.51 17.12 6.12
N GLY A 270 -10.09 16.15 6.83
CA GLY A 270 -11.12 16.33 7.84
C GLY A 270 -10.60 16.16 9.26
N GLY A 271 -9.38 15.64 9.41
CA GLY A 271 -8.78 15.30 10.68
C GLY A 271 -8.18 16.47 11.46
N VAL A 272 -7.70 16.11 12.65
CA VAL A 272 -7.02 17.03 13.58
C VAL A 272 -5.51 16.88 13.39
N THR A 273 -4.82 17.97 13.06
CA THR A 273 -3.35 18.02 13.09
C THR A 273 -2.86 17.72 14.50
N LEU A 274 -2.12 16.62 14.65
CA LEU A 274 -1.51 16.20 15.90
C LEU A 274 -0.18 16.90 16.12
N ALA A 275 0.63 16.99 15.07
CA ALA A 275 1.94 17.63 15.07
C ALA A 275 2.31 18.16 13.69
N ALA A 276 3.15 19.20 13.66
CA ALA A 276 3.62 19.80 12.43
C ALA A 276 5.04 20.36 12.60
N GLY A 277 5.80 20.41 11.50
CA GLY A 277 7.17 20.91 11.49
C GLY A 277 7.51 21.55 10.15
N ALA A 278 8.14 22.73 10.18
CA ALA A 278 8.68 23.33 8.97
C ALA A 278 9.92 22.55 8.50
N MET A 279 9.99 22.29 7.20
CA MET A 279 11.13 21.68 6.54
C MET A 279 12.25 22.72 6.40
N GLU A 280 13.30 22.55 7.18
CA GLU A 280 14.53 23.32 7.08
C GLU A 280 15.42 22.68 6.00
N GLN A 281 15.77 23.44 4.97
CA GLN A 281 16.58 22.89 3.87
C GLN A 281 18.01 22.60 4.34
N ALA A 282 18.54 21.46 3.92
CA ALA A 282 19.91 21.07 4.23
C ALA A 282 20.89 21.92 3.39
N GLY A 283 21.44 23.00 3.97
CA GLY A 283 22.44 23.82 3.29
C GLY A 283 22.48 25.32 3.61
N GLU A 284 21.69 25.82 4.57
CA GLU A 284 21.82 27.18 5.11
C GLU A 284 22.63 27.25 6.42
#